data_AF-A0A4Q9DGE7-F1
#
_entry.id   AF-A0A4Q9DGE7-F1
#
_cell.length_a   1.000
_cell.length_b   1.000
_cell.length_c   1.000
_cell.angle_alpha   90.00
_cell.angle_beta   90.00
_cell.angle_gamma   90.00
#
_symmetry.space_group_name_H-M   'P 1'
#
loop_
_entity.id
_entity.type
_entity.pdbx_description
1 polymer ?
#
loop_
_entity_poly.entity_id
_entity_poly.type
_entity_poly.pdbx_seq_one_letter_code
_entity_poly.pdbx_strand_id
1 'polypeptide(L)'
;MPELSNKLKIPKPLGNEVVSREAFNNIFDQIDTAAASQADLDAHKSATDPHPQYATDGDLNSHKTAAVLDHPDGSVTTAKLANGAVTAEKVGSDVATKAQLDAHAGSGGAAHPSAIAGGAAGFMNGADKSKLDGATSNVTSNAIMQRDSNGRAQVASPAVTNDIANMGYVDGIRADSAKSLVIEVRTSDPVSPAVGRMWVRSDL
;
A
#
# COMPACT_ATOMS: atom_id res chain seq x y z
N MET A 1 42.04 -74.89 -1.06
CA MET A 1 40.62 -74.72 -0.70
C MET A 1 39.91 -74.22 -1.95
N PRO A 2 38.73 -74.75 -2.31
CA PRO A 2 38.00 -74.30 -3.50
C PRO A 2 37.63 -72.82 -3.38
N GLU A 3 37.73 -72.09 -4.49
CA GLU A 3 37.29 -70.70 -4.56
C GLU A 3 35.76 -70.65 -4.43
N LEU A 4 35.19 -69.66 -3.75
CA LEU A 4 33.74 -69.59 -3.51
C LEU A 4 33.03 -68.70 -4.54
N SER A 5 31.75 -68.98 -4.82
CA SER A 5 30.91 -68.09 -5.63
C SER A 5 30.61 -66.79 -4.87
N ASN A 6 30.38 -65.69 -5.59
CA ASN A 6 30.30 -64.36 -4.97
C ASN A 6 29.03 -64.16 -4.11
N LYS A 7 27.88 -64.65 -4.58
CA LYS A 7 26.57 -64.44 -3.94
C LYS A 7 26.23 -65.51 -2.91
N LEU A 8 26.20 -66.77 -3.35
CA LEU A 8 25.73 -67.90 -2.53
C LEU A 8 26.86 -68.65 -1.81
N LYS A 9 28.12 -68.22 -2.00
CA LYS A 9 29.32 -68.82 -1.37
C LYS A 9 29.48 -70.33 -1.61
N ILE A 10 28.97 -70.82 -2.74
CA ILE A 10 29.09 -72.22 -3.18
C ILE A 10 30.53 -72.49 -3.66
N PRO A 11 31.19 -73.59 -3.26
CA PRO A 11 32.49 -74.01 -3.79
C PRO A 11 32.46 -74.15 -5.32
N LYS A 12 33.40 -73.48 -6.00
CA LYS A 12 33.59 -73.64 -7.45
C LYS A 12 34.29 -74.97 -7.76
N PRO A 13 33.93 -75.66 -8.85
CA PRO A 13 34.63 -76.87 -9.28
C PRO A 13 36.10 -76.59 -9.63
N LEU A 14 37.00 -77.44 -9.12
CA LEU A 14 38.43 -77.54 -9.43
C LEU A 14 38.70 -78.42 -10.66
N GLY A 15 37.68 -79.15 -11.15
CA GLY A 15 37.73 -79.91 -12.42
C GLY A 15 38.32 -81.33 -12.30
N ASN A 16 38.90 -81.65 -11.15
CA ASN A 16 39.40 -82.98 -10.80
C ASN A 16 38.79 -83.53 -9.49
N GLU A 17 37.65 -82.98 -9.04
CA GLU A 17 36.99 -83.44 -7.82
C GLU A 17 36.17 -84.71 -8.04
N VAL A 18 36.22 -85.59 -7.05
CA VAL A 18 35.23 -86.66 -6.91
C VAL A 18 34.04 -86.10 -6.13
N VAL A 19 32.88 -85.96 -6.78
CA VAL A 19 31.66 -85.47 -6.11
C VAL A 19 31.05 -86.59 -5.28
N SER A 20 31.21 -86.53 -3.96
CA SER A 20 30.51 -87.42 -3.02
C SER A 20 29.08 -86.92 -2.76
N ARG A 21 28.20 -87.80 -2.28
CA ARG A 21 26.85 -87.41 -1.80
C ARG A 21 26.92 -86.35 -0.69
N GLU A 22 27.94 -86.44 0.15
CA GLU A 22 28.20 -85.45 1.20
C GLU A 22 28.52 -84.07 0.60
N ALA A 23 29.38 -84.02 -0.42
CA ALA A 23 29.69 -82.77 -1.13
C ALA A 23 28.44 -82.18 -1.80
N PHE A 24 27.57 -83.02 -2.37
CA PHE A 24 26.30 -82.57 -2.96
C PHE A 24 25.33 -82.00 -1.93
N ASN A 25 25.14 -82.68 -0.80
CA ASN A 25 24.25 -82.21 0.28
C ASN A 25 24.75 -80.88 0.86
N ASN A 26 26.07 -80.76 1.09
CA ASN A 26 26.66 -79.52 1.58
C ASN A 26 26.40 -78.33 0.65
N ILE A 27 26.40 -78.54 -0.67
CA ILE A 27 26.05 -77.49 -1.64
C ILE A 27 24.56 -77.12 -1.53
N PHE A 28 23.69 -78.10 -1.34
CA PHE A 28 22.25 -77.88 -1.22
C PHE A 28 21.91 -77.07 0.05
N ASP A 29 22.51 -77.43 1.18
CA ASP A 29 22.33 -76.72 2.46
C ASP A 29 22.82 -75.26 2.37
N GLN A 30 23.93 -75.02 1.64
CA GLN A 30 24.42 -73.65 1.39
C GLN A 30 23.48 -72.83 0.52
N ILE A 31 22.86 -73.44 -0.49
CA ILE A 31 21.84 -72.78 -1.32
C ILE A 31 20.62 -72.43 -0.47
N ASP A 32 20.11 -73.38 0.31
CA ASP A 32 18.91 -73.20 1.13
C ASP A 32 19.12 -72.12 2.21
N THR A 33 20.31 -72.08 2.81
CA THR A 33 20.66 -71.06 3.81
C THR A 33 20.83 -69.66 3.22
N ALA A 34 21.36 -69.54 2.00
CA ALA A 34 21.75 -68.25 1.42
C ALA A 34 20.72 -67.66 0.44
N ALA A 35 19.78 -68.45 -0.07
CA ALA A 35 18.74 -67.97 -0.97
C ALA A 35 17.64 -67.23 -0.19
N ALA A 36 17.18 -66.10 -0.73
CA ALA A 36 16.01 -65.42 -0.18
C ALA A 36 14.76 -66.29 -0.40
N SER A 37 14.00 -66.49 0.67
CA SER A 37 12.75 -67.23 0.68
C SER A 37 11.55 -66.35 0.26
N GLN A 38 10.41 -67.00 -0.01
CA GLN A 38 9.14 -66.28 -0.19
C GLN A 38 8.76 -65.48 1.08
N ALA A 39 9.10 -66.01 2.25
CA ALA A 39 8.88 -65.33 3.52
C ALA A 39 9.72 -64.04 3.63
N ASP A 40 10.96 -64.03 3.13
CA ASP A 40 11.79 -62.81 3.09
C ASP A 40 11.19 -61.74 2.17
N LEU A 41 10.66 -62.17 1.01
CA LEU A 41 9.96 -61.26 0.09
C LEU A 41 8.68 -60.70 0.71
N ASP A 42 7.90 -61.54 1.39
CA ASP A 42 6.66 -61.12 2.03
C ASP A 42 6.94 -60.23 3.24
N ALA A 43 8.00 -60.51 4.01
CA ALA A 43 8.50 -59.63 5.07
C ALA A 43 8.94 -58.28 4.51
N HIS A 44 9.67 -58.25 3.39
CA HIS A 44 10.05 -57.01 2.73
C HIS A 44 8.85 -56.22 2.20
N LYS A 45 7.83 -56.89 1.64
CA LYS A 45 6.59 -56.23 1.15
C LYS A 45 5.68 -55.72 2.26
N SER A 46 5.66 -56.41 3.40
CA SER A 46 4.85 -56.04 4.57
C SER A 46 5.57 -55.04 5.49
N ALA A 47 6.87 -54.85 5.32
CA ALA A 47 7.61 -53.79 5.98
C ALA A 47 6.99 -52.42 5.63
N THR A 48 6.81 -51.59 6.65
CA THR A 48 6.26 -50.23 6.49
C THR A 48 7.19 -49.32 5.67
N ASP A 49 8.50 -49.54 5.79
CA ASP A 49 9.51 -48.79 5.05
C ASP A 49 10.76 -49.66 4.79
N PRO A 50 10.71 -50.54 3.76
CA PRO A 50 11.86 -51.34 3.39
C PRO A 50 12.96 -50.50 2.73
N HIS A 51 12.70 -49.23 2.39
CA HIS A 51 13.61 -48.35 1.67
C HIS A 51 13.63 -46.90 2.21
N PRO A 52 14.12 -46.69 3.44
CA PRO A 52 14.00 -45.42 4.19
C PRO A 52 14.78 -44.24 3.63
N GLN A 53 15.56 -44.45 2.57
CA GLN A 53 16.25 -43.38 1.85
C GLN A 53 15.31 -42.64 0.87
N TYR A 54 14.18 -43.26 0.50
CA TYR A 54 13.23 -42.71 -0.45
C TYR A 54 11.95 -42.29 0.26
N ALA A 55 11.27 -41.29 -0.30
CA ALA A 55 9.92 -40.94 0.17
C ALA A 55 9.00 -42.15 0.01
N THR A 56 8.22 -42.44 1.04
CA THR A 56 7.21 -43.49 1.01
C THR A 56 6.01 -43.05 0.17
N ASP A 57 5.18 -44.00 -0.25
CA ASP A 57 3.89 -43.69 -0.86
C ASP A 57 3.00 -42.86 0.08
N GLY A 58 3.18 -43.03 1.39
CA GLY A 58 2.52 -42.23 2.43
C GLY A 58 2.95 -40.77 2.41
N ASP A 59 4.24 -40.50 2.26
CA ASP A 59 4.77 -39.13 2.16
C ASP A 59 4.23 -38.44 0.91
N LEU A 60 4.24 -39.14 -0.23
CA LEU A 60 3.73 -38.61 -1.49
C LEU A 60 2.22 -38.36 -1.44
N ASN A 61 1.46 -39.26 -0.80
CA ASN A 61 0.03 -39.08 -0.67
C ASN A 61 -0.31 -37.92 0.27
N SER A 62 0.44 -37.75 1.35
CA SER A 62 0.31 -36.61 2.27
C SER A 62 0.54 -35.29 1.53
N HIS A 63 1.59 -35.21 0.71
CA HIS A 63 1.89 -34.02 -0.07
C HIS A 63 0.83 -33.70 -1.14
N LYS A 64 0.29 -34.73 -1.82
CA LYS A 64 -0.75 -34.55 -2.85
C LYS A 64 -2.12 -34.15 -2.29
N THR A 65 -2.40 -34.51 -1.04
CA THR A 65 -3.72 -34.33 -0.42
C THR A 65 -3.75 -33.18 0.59
N ALA A 66 -2.65 -32.44 0.72
CA ALA A 66 -2.55 -31.29 1.61
C ALA A 66 -3.57 -30.20 1.22
N ALA A 67 -4.40 -29.79 2.18
CA ALA A 67 -5.45 -28.77 1.98
C ALA A 67 -4.88 -27.36 1.78
N VAL A 68 -3.69 -27.12 2.34
CA VAL A 68 -2.87 -25.92 2.14
C VAL A 68 -1.55 -26.39 1.56
N LEU A 69 -0.93 -25.53 0.75
CA LEU A 69 0.39 -25.80 0.23
C LEU A 69 1.37 -26.08 1.38
N ASP A 70 1.93 -27.28 1.39
CA ASP A 70 2.81 -27.84 2.43
C ASP A 70 4.31 -27.69 2.10
N HIS A 71 4.61 -26.91 1.06
CA HIS A 71 5.97 -26.67 0.62
C HIS A 71 6.63 -25.57 1.46
N PRO A 72 7.95 -25.62 1.73
CA PRO A 72 8.65 -24.59 2.50
C PRO A 72 8.50 -23.17 1.93
N ASP A 73 8.62 -22.16 2.78
CA ASP A 73 8.57 -20.74 2.37
C ASP A 73 9.51 -20.44 1.20
N GLY A 74 9.01 -19.70 0.22
CA GLY A 74 9.75 -19.38 -1.02
C GLY A 74 9.78 -20.51 -2.06
N SER A 75 9.20 -21.69 -1.79
CA SER A 75 9.13 -22.77 -2.78
C SER A 75 8.27 -22.43 -3.99
N VAL A 76 7.26 -21.56 -3.87
CA VAL A 76 6.49 -21.04 -4.99
C VAL A 76 7.11 -19.75 -5.46
N THR A 77 7.86 -19.83 -6.57
CA THR A 77 8.53 -18.68 -7.19
C THR A 77 7.75 -18.20 -8.41
N THR A 78 8.08 -17.01 -8.91
CA THR A 78 7.47 -16.47 -10.13
C THR A 78 7.62 -17.41 -11.33
N ALA A 79 8.74 -18.12 -11.49
CA ALA A 79 8.92 -19.06 -12.59
C ALA A 79 7.98 -20.29 -12.50
N LYS A 80 7.55 -20.67 -11.28
CA LYS A 80 6.60 -21.76 -11.05
C LYS A 80 5.14 -21.32 -11.24
N LEU A 81 4.88 -20.01 -11.27
CA LEU A 81 3.57 -19.42 -11.55
C LEU A 81 3.58 -18.79 -12.93
N ALA A 82 2.97 -19.43 -13.92
CA ALA A 82 2.83 -18.82 -15.24
C ALA A 82 2.12 -17.46 -15.15
N ASN A 83 2.46 -16.52 -16.03
CA ASN A 83 1.79 -15.21 -16.08
C ASN A 83 0.27 -15.39 -16.24
N GLY A 84 -0.50 -14.79 -15.33
CA GLY A 84 -1.96 -14.95 -15.30
C GLY A 84 -2.47 -16.24 -14.63
N ALA A 85 -1.59 -17.09 -14.10
CA ALA A 85 -2.00 -18.31 -13.37
C ALA A 85 -2.77 -17.98 -12.10
N VAL A 86 -2.49 -16.84 -11.46
CA VAL A 86 -3.25 -16.32 -10.30
C VAL A 86 -4.26 -15.31 -10.83
N THR A 87 -5.51 -15.74 -10.98
CA THR A 87 -6.63 -14.91 -11.44
C THR A 87 -7.37 -14.29 -10.25
N ALA A 88 -8.21 -13.29 -10.50
CA ALA A 88 -9.06 -12.69 -9.45
C ALA A 88 -9.92 -13.73 -8.72
N GLU A 89 -10.43 -14.73 -9.45
CA GLU A 89 -11.17 -15.85 -8.85
C GLU A 89 -10.32 -16.63 -7.81
N LYS A 90 -9.02 -16.80 -8.06
CA LYS A 90 -8.11 -17.54 -7.15
C LYS A 90 -7.69 -16.76 -5.92
N VAL A 91 -7.74 -15.42 -5.95
CA VAL A 91 -7.37 -14.55 -4.82
C VAL A 91 -8.62 -14.13 -4.02
N GLY A 92 -9.82 -14.36 -4.57
CA GLY A 92 -11.08 -13.84 -4.04
C GLY A 92 -11.45 -12.50 -4.66
N SER A 93 -12.73 -12.13 -4.55
CA SER A 93 -13.34 -10.99 -5.25
C SER A 93 -12.77 -9.60 -4.91
N ASP A 94 -11.90 -9.51 -3.90
CA ASP A 94 -11.34 -8.23 -3.40
C ASP A 94 -10.08 -7.76 -4.15
N VAL A 95 -9.71 -8.40 -5.27
CA VAL A 95 -8.68 -7.84 -6.15
C VAL A 95 -9.27 -6.65 -6.91
N ALA A 96 -8.76 -5.45 -6.61
CA ALA A 96 -8.99 -4.28 -7.46
C ALA A 96 -8.53 -4.61 -8.89
N THR A 97 -9.47 -4.68 -9.82
CA THR A 97 -9.17 -4.89 -11.23
C THR A 97 -8.33 -3.72 -11.75
N LYS A 98 -7.49 -3.98 -12.77
CA LYS A 98 -6.73 -2.91 -13.45
C LYS A 98 -7.64 -1.78 -13.92
N ALA A 99 -8.86 -2.10 -14.36
CA ALA A 99 -9.87 -1.11 -14.75
C ALA A 99 -10.35 -0.25 -13.57
N GLN A 100 -10.60 -0.84 -12.39
CA GLN A 100 -10.95 -0.09 -11.18
C GLN A 100 -9.81 0.81 -10.72
N LEU A 101 -8.56 0.32 -10.77
CA LEU A 101 -7.40 1.12 -10.41
C LEU A 101 -7.16 2.24 -11.40
N ASP A 102 -7.28 1.99 -12.71
CA ASP A 102 -7.16 3.03 -13.73
C ASP A 102 -8.28 4.08 -13.63
N ALA A 103 -9.48 3.68 -13.21
CA ALA A 103 -10.57 4.60 -12.90
C ALA A 103 -10.34 5.42 -11.61
N HIS A 104 -9.45 4.97 -10.72
CA HIS A 104 -9.07 5.70 -9.51
C HIS A 104 -7.79 6.56 -9.73
N ALA A 105 -6.83 6.05 -10.49
CA ALA A 105 -5.52 6.65 -10.73
C ALA A 105 -5.59 7.74 -11.80
N GLY A 106 -5.82 8.97 -11.36
CA GLY A 106 -5.81 10.17 -12.20
C GLY A 106 -6.46 11.34 -11.48
N SER A 107 -6.35 12.54 -12.06
CA SER A 107 -6.95 13.80 -11.59
C SER A 107 -8.49 13.78 -11.65
N GLY A 108 -9.09 12.79 -11.00
CA GLY A 108 -10.50 12.54 -11.12
C GLY A 108 -10.93 11.63 -12.24
N GLY A 109 -10.63 10.34 -12.13
CA GLY A 109 -11.39 9.36 -12.91
C GLY A 109 -12.88 9.41 -12.55
N ALA A 110 -13.69 8.46 -13.04
CA ALA A 110 -15.15 8.51 -12.86
C ALA A 110 -15.62 8.74 -11.41
N ALA A 111 -14.79 8.37 -10.42
CA ALA A 111 -15.04 8.58 -9.01
C ALA A 111 -14.75 10.02 -8.48
N HIS A 112 -13.86 10.81 -9.10
CA HIS A 112 -13.56 12.19 -8.65
C HIS A 112 -13.60 13.23 -9.78
N PRO A 113 -14.67 13.33 -10.58
CA PRO A 113 -14.71 14.21 -11.75
C PRO A 113 -14.31 15.67 -11.43
N SER A 114 -13.97 16.46 -12.46
CA SER A 114 -13.72 17.88 -12.27
C SER A 114 -14.90 18.56 -11.56
N ALA A 115 -14.62 19.40 -10.57
CA ALA A 115 -15.67 20.10 -9.83
C ALA A 115 -16.38 21.12 -10.74
N ILE A 116 -17.71 21.06 -10.77
CA ILE A 116 -18.58 21.95 -11.56
C ILE A 116 -19.30 22.92 -10.61
N ALA A 117 -19.28 24.22 -10.90
CA ALA A 117 -19.98 25.23 -10.10
C ALA A 117 -21.48 24.91 -10.00
N GLY A 118 -21.97 24.77 -8.75
CA GLY A 118 -23.36 24.38 -8.47
C GLY A 118 -23.74 22.96 -8.91
N GLY A 119 -22.77 22.14 -9.36
CA GLY A 119 -22.99 20.82 -9.92
C GLY A 119 -22.17 19.74 -9.21
N ALA A 120 -21.61 18.82 -10.01
CA ALA A 120 -20.84 17.68 -9.52
C ALA A 120 -19.64 18.14 -8.67
N ALA A 121 -19.48 17.50 -7.51
CA ALA A 121 -18.31 17.66 -6.67
C ALA A 121 -17.12 16.89 -7.27
N GLY A 122 -15.94 17.52 -7.24
CA GLY A 122 -14.65 16.84 -7.45
C GLY A 122 -13.94 16.67 -6.12
N PHE A 123 -12.67 17.06 -6.05
CA PHE A 123 -11.95 17.20 -4.77
C PHE A 123 -12.49 18.33 -3.88
N MET A 124 -13.27 19.25 -4.46
CA MET A 124 -14.03 20.30 -3.78
C MET A 124 -15.51 20.19 -4.18
N ASN A 125 -16.43 20.57 -3.29
CA ASN A 125 -17.86 20.52 -3.60
C ASN A 125 -18.24 21.62 -4.62
N GLY A 126 -19.34 21.41 -5.35
CA GLY A 126 -19.79 22.35 -6.38
C GLY A 126 -20.20 23.73 -5.85
N ALA A 127 -20.63 23.82 -4.58
CA ALA A 127 -20.99 25.09 -3.95
C ALA A 127 -19.74 25.96 -3.68
N ASP A 128 -18.66 25.37 -3.18
CA ASP A 128 -17.40 26.06 -2.96
C ASP A 128 -16.71 26.41 -4.28
N LYS A 129 -16.89 25.58 -5.33
CA LYS A 129 -16.49 25.94 -6.70
C LYS A 129 -17.22 27.16 -7.21
N SER A 130 -18.52 27.27 -6.95
CA SER A 130 -19.32 28.44 -7.32
C SER A 130 -18.81 29.71 -6.61
N LYS A 131 -18.47 29.63 -5.31
CA LYS A 131 -17.87 30.75 -4.58
C LYS A 131 -16.51 31.18 -5.15
N LEU A 132 -15.67 30.20 -5.54
CA LEU A 132 -14.36 30.47 -6.12
C LEU A 132 -14.47 31.09 -7.52
N ASP A 133 -15.38 30.56 -8.36
CA ASP A 133 -15.61 31.06 -9.72
C ASP A 133 -16.24 32.46 -9.72
N GLY A 134 -17.07 32.76 -8.72
CA GLY A 134 -17.66 34.09 -8.51
C GLY A 134 -16.74 35.08 -7.80
N ALA A 135 -15.51 34.71 -7.46
CA ALA A 135 -14.55 35.60 -6.82
C ALA A 135 -14.15 36.72 -7.80
N THR A 136 -14.08 37.97 -7.31
CA THR A 136 -13.92 39.15 -8.19
C THR A 136 -13.20 40.29 -7.48
N SER A 137 -12.58 41.17 -8.25
CA SER A 137 -11.98 42.42 -7.76
C SER A 137 -12.99 43.55 -7.60
N ASN A 138 -14.20 43.40 -8.14
CA ASN A 138 -15.25 44.40 -8.08
C ASN A 138 -15.98 44.35 -6.73
N VAL A 139 -16.59 45.47 -6.33
CA VAL A 139 -17.40 45.57 -5.10
C VAL A 139 -18.69 44.75 -5.24
N THR A 140 -18.61 43.46 -4.90
CA THR A 140 -19.73 42.52 -4.98
C THR A 140 -19.97 41.88 -3.62
N SER A 141 -21.19 42.01 -3.10
CA SER A 141 -21.57 41.41 -1.82
C SER A 141 -21.45 39.88 -1.87
N ASN A 142 -21.02 39.27 -0.77
CA ASN A 142 -20.89 37.82 -0.59
C ASN A 142 -19.90 37.12 -1.54
N ALA A 143 -19.12 37.85 -2.33
CA ALA A 143 -18.06 37.30 -3.18
C ALA A 143 -16.73 37.25 -2.43
N ILE A 144 -15.89 36.25 -2.76
CA ILE A 144 -14.50 36.23 -2.31
C ILE A 144 -13.74 37.36 -3.03
N MET A 145 -12.94 38.13 -2.28
CA MET A 145 -12.15 39.21 -2.85
C MET A 145 -11.00 38.67 -3.71
N GLN A 146 -10.85 39.24 -4.91
CA GLN A 146 -9.65 39.11 -5.75
C GLN A 146 -8.99 40.47 -5.96
N ARG A 147 -7.77 40.45 -6.49
CA ARG A 147 -7.08 41.67 -6.95
C ARG A 147 -7.19 41.78 -8.47
N ASP A 148 -7.35 43.00 -8.97
CA ASP A 148 -7.32 43.30 -10.41
C ASP A 148 -5.89 43.17 -10.98
N SER A 149 -5.73 43.41 -12.28
CA SER A 149 -4.44 43.36 -12.97
C SER A 149 -3.41 44.38 -12.45
N ASN A 150 -3.85 45.41 -11.73
CA ASN A 150 -3.02 46.40 -11.06
C ASN A 150 -2.76 46.05 -9.58
N GLY A 151 -3.24 44.91 -9.10
CA GLY A 151 -3.06 44.46 -7.73
C GLY A 151 -4.00 45.11 -6.71
N ARG A 152 -5.08 45.76 -7.16
CA ARG A 152 -6.05 46.45 -6.29
C ARG A 152 -7.26 45.58 -6.02
N ALA A 153 -7.81 45.65 -4.81
CA ALA A 153 -9.11 45.06 -4.46
C ALA A 153 -10.08 46.20 -4.16
N GLN A 154 -11.30 46.15 -4.71
CA GLN A 154 -12.33 47.15 -4.42
C GLN A 154 -13.24 46.65 -3.30
N VAL A 155 -13.55 47.53 -2.36
CA VAL A 155 -14.53 47.30 -1.27
C VAL A 155 -15.53 48.45 -1.22
N ALA A 156 -16.72 48.18 -0.71
CA ALA A 156 -17.75 49.19 -0.50
C ALA A 156 -17.26 50.27 0.48
N SER A 157 -17.88 51.45 0.45
CA SER A 157 -17.58 52.49 1.43
C SER A 157 -17.98 52.02 2.83
N PRO A 158 -17.13 52.23 3.86
CA PRO A 158 -17.45 51.89 5.24
C PRO A 158 -18.80 52.44 5.69
N ALA A 159 -19.62 51.59 6.28
CA ALA A 159 -20.86 51.94 6.95
C ALA A 159 -20.79 51.70 8.47
N VAL A 160 -19.94 50.78 8.92
CA VAL A 160 -19.72 50.48 10.35
C VAL A 160 -18.23 50.48 10.69
N THR A 161 -17.90 50.57 11.98
CA THR A 161 -16.52 50.73 12.49
C THR A 161 -15.56 49.62 12.07
N ASN A 162 -16.05 48.40 11.85
CA ASN A 162 -15.23 47.25 11.50
C ASN A 162 -15.03 47.06 9.98
N ASP A 163 -15.59 47.95 9.15
CA ASP A 163 -15.43 47.86 7.70
C ASP A 163 -14.02 48.28 7.25
N ILE A 164 -13.58 47.73 6.12
CA ILE A 164 -12.32 48.12 5.47
C ILE A 164 -12.52 49.49 4.82
N ALA A 165 -11.69 50.48 5.18
CA ALA A 165 -11.70 51.80 4.54
C ALA A 165 -11.21 51.73 3.08
N ASN A 166 -11.97 52.33 2.17
CA ASN A 166 -11.54 52.57 0.79
C ASN A 166 -10.97 53.99 0.62
N MET A 167 -10.27 54.23 -0.49
CA MET A 167 -9.63 55.53 -0.75
C MET A 167 -10.63 56.69 -0.76
N GLY A 168 -11.78 56.51 -1.40
CA GLY A 168 -12.81 57.56 -1.48
C GLY A 168 -13.35 57.97 -0.10
N TYR A 169 -13.50 57.02 0.82
CA TYR A 169 -13.88 57.29 2.21
C TYR A 169 -12.79 58.09 2.95
N VAL A 170 -11.52 57.69 2.81
CA VAL A 170 -10.39 58.39 3.44
C VAL A 170 -10.23 59.80 2.88
N ASP A 171 -10.29 59.95 1.55
CA ASP A 171 -10.17 61.25 0.90
C ASP A 171 -11.34 62.16 1.22
N GLY A 172 -12.55 61.61 1.35
CA GLY A 172 -13.72 62.36 1.85
C GLY A 172 -13.51 62.93 3.25
N ILE A 173 -12.93 62.16 4.17
CA ILE A 173 -12.58 62.64 5.52
C ILE A 173 -11.51 63.74 5.45
N ARG A 174 -10.49 63.56 4.61
CA ARG A 174 -9.39 64.53 4.46
C ARG A 174 -9.84 65.84 3.82
N ALA A 175 -10.82 65.77 2.92
CA ALA A 175 -11.38 66.93 2.24
C ALA A 175 -12.51 67.62 3.06
N ASP A 176 -12.96 67.02 4.17
CA ASP A 176 -14.01 67.59 5.02
C ASP A 176 -13.52 68.84 5.77
N SER A 177 -13.70 70.00 5.14
CA SER A 177 -13.39 71.31 5.71
C SER A 177 -14.38 71.76 6.79
N ALA A 178 -15.46 71.02 7.04
CA ALA A 178 -16.40 71.32 8.13
C ALA A 178 -15.87 70.87 9.50
N LYS A 179 -14.79 70.05 9.53
CA LYS A 179 -14.08 69.73 10.77
C LYS A 179 -13.16 70.88 11.15
N SER A 180 -13.53 71.63 12.19
CA SER A 180 -12.71 72.71 12.70
C SER A 180 -11.40 72.19 13.29
N LEU A 181 -10.29 72.82 12.89
CA LEU A 181 -9.05 72.77 13.68
C LEU A 181 -9.31 73.47 15.01
N VAL A 182 -9.23 72.74 16.12
CA VAL A 182 -9.41 73.30 17.46
C VAL A 182 -8.05 73.77 18.00
N ILE A 183 -7.82 75.08 17.93
CA ILE A 183 -6.71 75.76 18.62
C ILE A 183 -7.29 76.38 19.89
N GLU A 184 -6.81 75.95 21.04
CA GLU A 184 -7.19 76.53 22.32
C GLU A 184 -6.08 77.44 22.84
N VAL A 185 -6.37 78.73 22.96
CA VAL A 185 -5.48 79.71 23.60
C VAL A 185 -5.77 79.72 25.10
N ARG A 186 -4.74 79.48 25.91
CA ARG A 186 -4.85 79.41 27.37
C ARG A 186 -3.74 80.22 28.02
N THR A 187 -4.00 80.69 29.25
CA THR A 187 -3.01 81.37 30.10
C THR A 187 -2.16 80.40 30.92
N SER A 188 -2.36 79.08 30.76
CA SER A 188 -1.59 78.04 31.45
C SER A 188 -1.63 76.72 30.68
N ASP A 189 -0.63 75.87 30.95
CA ASP A 189 -0.56 74.55 30.36
C ASP A 189 -1.69 73.63 30.89
N PRO A 190 -2.32 72.85 30.00
CA PRO A 190 -3.43 71.98 30.35
C PRO A 190 -2.95 70.75 31.14
N VAL A 191 -3.69 70.42 32.19
CA VAL A 191 -3.38 69.30 33.09
C VAL A 191 -3.71 67.93 32.44
N SER A 192 -4.35 67.90 31.26
CA SER A 192 -4.64 66.66 30.51
C SER A 192 -4.88 66.94 29.01
N PRO A 193 -3.89 66.69 28.14
CA PRO A 193 -4.06 66.76 26.70
C PRO A 193 -5.10 65.82 26.12
N ALA A 194 -6.05 66.39 25.37
CA ALA A 194 -6.81 65.62 24.39
C ALA A 194 -6.01 65.56 23.08
N VAL A 195 -5.82 64.35 22.55
CA VAL A 195 -5.15 64.13 21.26
C VAL A 195 -5.89 64.91 20.16
N GLY A 196 -5.15 65.70 19.38
CA GLY A 196 -5.70 66.51 18.28
C GLY A 196 -6.02 67.98 18.62
N ARG A 197 -5.70 68.46 19.83
CA ARG A 197 -5.75 69.91 20.17
C ARG A 197 -4.35 70.51 20.15
N MET A 198 -4.21 71.68 19.55
CA MET A 198 -3.00 72.50 19.64
C MET A 198 -3.24 73.60 20.68
N TRP A 199 -2.27 73.81 21.56
CA TRP A 199 -2.33 74.87 22.57
C TRP A 199 -1.30 75.92 22.30
N VAL A 200 -1.74 77.17 22.44
CA VAL A 200 -0.86 78.32 22.41
C VAL A 200 -1.00 79.00 23.76
N ARG A 201 0.12 79.17 24.46
CA ARG A 201 0.19 79.95 25.68
C ARG A 201 0.08 81.43 25.31
N SER A 202 -0.90 82.13 25.88
CA SER A 202 -1.08 83.57 25.66
C SER A 202 -0.14 84.45 26.49
N ASP A 203 0.55 83.86 27.46
CA ASP A 203 1.40 84.51 28.45
C ASP A 203 2.91 84.39 28.13
N LEU A 204 3.24 83.96 26.90
CA LEU A 204 4.59 83.93 26.36
C LEU A 204 4.83 85.06 25.36
#